data_AF-A0A832N6E8-F1
#
_entry.id   AF-A0A832N6E8-F1
#
_cell.length_a   1.000
_cell.length_b   1.000
_cell.length_c   1.000
_cell.angle_alpha   90.00
_cell.angle_beta   90.00
_cell.angle_gamma   90.00
#
_symmetry.space_group_name_H-M   'P 1'
#
loop_
_entity.id
_entity.type
_entity.pdbx_description
1 polymer ?
#
loop_
_entity_poly.entity_id
_entity_poly.type
_entity_poly.pdbx_seq_one_letter_code
_entity_poly.pdbx_strand_id
1 'polypeptide(L)'
;MVVGYVVKEANPEYFYFVVDPENIDNLSIGGVVKIYINEIPYFALIEDLISIAVEEERFFDYEAIRYVYGEIKKPQYLIIGKAIFIGCIKDNKVLPEKPQIPPLPGQEIFIPTEEEILKLYSFEDKSTTFPVGYIKLAEKDYEIHAKIKDLIIRHTGIFGITGSGKSTTVAHLIKELVSKNIPVLVFDIHRDYITAFDNAYIITFDAKEKEFIEKLLEERGKNSRVFVGKFSLDIIKEYMGEILGISEKQAAHVFRLLSGLLSCKPKTIKQLLNWLEGEDMEPCARKFLGEDSFKDTTKESLKSRIYRIREWRLFRRNVEDGGEDLEELINRILNEIREGRGIFKEDYEVRDGEVVVKRVEDR
;
A
#
# COMPACT_ATOMS: atom_id res chain seq x y z
N MET A 1 -39.44 12.50 2.78
CA MET A 1 -39.61 12.57 4.24
C MET A 1 -38.64 13.59 4.79
N VAL A 2 -39.12 14.53 5.60
CA VAL A 2 -38.24 15.49 6.31
C VAL A 2 -37.58 14.75 7.47
N VAL A 3 -36.29 14.99 7.68
CA VAL A 3 -35.49 14.36 8.75
C VAL A 3 -34.81 15.37 9.66
N GLY A 4 -35.01 16.65 9.40
CA GLY A 4 -34.37 17.71 10.16
C GLY A 4 -34.46 19.07 9.49
N TYR A 5 -33.84 20.05 10.14
CA TYR A 5 -33.81 21.43 9.67
C TYR A 5 -32.41 22.01 9.79
N VAL A 6 -32.03 22.86 8.84
CA VAL A 6 -30.74 23.57 8.88
C VAL A 6 -30.67 24.45 10.13
N VAL A 7 -29.54 24.39 10.84
CA VAL A 7 -29.25 25.19 12.02
C VAL A 7 -27.80 25.66 11.99
N LYS A 8 -27.43 26.57 12.90
CA LYS A 8 -26.08 27.13 13.00
C LYS A 8 -25.61 27.76 11.68
N GLU A 9 -24.30 27.87 11.48
CA GLU A 9 -23.70 28.34 10.25
C GLU A 9 -23.81 27.32 9.11
N ALA A 10 -23.98 27.84 7.89
CA ALA A 10 -23.90 27.05 6.66
C ALA A 10 -23.20 27.86 5.58
N ASN A 11 -22.57 27.16 4.64
CA ASN A 11 -21.90 27.75 3.49
C ASN A 11 -22.09 26.83 2.25
N PRO A 12 -21.63 27.23 1.06
CA PRO A 12 -21.63 26.40 -0.15
C PRO A 12 -20.99 25.00 -0.02
N GLU A 13 -20.16 24.77 1.00
CA GLU A 13 -19.41 23.53 1.19
C GLU A 13 -20.11 22.57 2.15
N TYR A 14 -20.71 23.09 3.23
CA TYR A 14 -21.35 22.30 4.27
C TYR A 14 -22.47 23.05 4.98
N PHE A 15 -23.29 22.31 5.72
CA PHE A 15 -24.28 22.85 6.65
C PHE A 15 -24.41 21.98 7.90
N TYR A 16 -24.87 22.58 8.99
CA TYR A 16 -25.36 21.84 10.14
C TYR A 16 -26.87 21.69 10.09
N PHE A 17 -27.39 20.61 10.63
CA PHE A 17 -28.82 20.38 10.75
C PHE A 17 -29.16 19.72 12.07
N VAL A 18 -30.30 20.08 12.64
CA VAL A 18 -30.90 19.37 13.77
C VAL A 18 -31.69 18.19 13.22
N VAL A 19 -31.45 17.01 13.76
CA VAL A 19 -32.13 15.78 13.37
C VAL A 19 -33.46 15.69 14.12
N ASP A 20 -34.51 15.28 13.41
CA ASP A 20 -35.76 14.85 14.00
C ASP A 20 -35.55 13.51 14.75
N PRO A 21 -35.75 13.44 16.07
CA PRO A 21 -35.51 12.23 16.86
C PRO A 21 -36.28 10.99 16.36
N GLU A 22 -37.45 11.17 15.74
CA GLU A 22 -38.23 10.05 15.17
C GLU A 22 -37.56 9.42 13.94
N ASN A 23 -36.60 10.13 13.34
CA ASN A 23 -35.95 9.76 12.09
C ASN A 23 -34.45 9.43 12.25
N ILE A 24 -33.93 9.37 13.47
CA ILE A 24 -32.50 9.12 13.74
C ILE A 24 -32.02 7.80 13.14
N ASP A 25 -32.82 6.73 13.22
CA ASP A 25 -32.45 5.40 12.74
C ASP A 25 -32.26 5.34 11.21
N ASN A 26 -32.74 6.37 10.50
CA ASN A 26 -32.56 6.51 9.07
C ASN A 26 -31.27 7.27 8.68
N LEU A 27 -30.51 7.77 9.66
CA LEU A 27 -29.31 8.57 9.45
C LEU A 27 -28.08 7.87 10.02
N SER A 28 -26.97 7.94 9.30
CA SER A 28 -25.68 7.44 9.75
C SER A 28 -24.56 8.30 9.20
N ILE A 29 -23.41 8.29 9.86
CA ILE A 29 -22.17 8.82 9.28
C ILE A 29 -21.91 8.10 7.94
N GLY A 30 -21.58 8.86 6.90
CA GLY A 30 -21.46 8.37 5.52
C GLY A 30 -22.80 8.21 4.78
N GLY A 31 -23.94 8.46 5.43
CA GLY A 31 -25.24 8.54 4.78
C GLY A 31 -25.40 9.82 3.96
N VAL A 32 -26.43 9.88 3.11
CA VAL A 32 -26.71 11.04 2.25
C VAL A 32 -28.03 11.68 2.63
N VAL A 33 -28.04 13.01 2.71
CA VAL A 33 -29.22 13.84 2.87
C VAL A 33 -29.43 14.75 1.66
N LYS A 34 -30.67 15.22 1.48
CA LYS A 34 -31.08 16.10 0.39
C LYS A 34 -31.63 17.42 0.94
N ILE A 35 -31.35 18.51 0.25
CA ILE A 35 -31.91 19.85 0.50
C ILE A 35 -32.23 20.55 -0.82
N TYR A 36 -33.31 21.32 -0.86
CA TYR A 36 -33.64 22.16 -2.01
C TYR A 36 -33.10 23.57 -1.84
N ILE A 37 -32.34 24.05 -2.83
CA ILE A 37 -31.84 25.43 -2.89
C ILE A 37 -32.20 25.97 -4.27
N ASN A 38 -33.07 26.99 -4.31
CA ASN A 38 -33.64 27.53 -5.55
C ASN A 38 -34.26 26.44 -6.44
N GLU A 39 -35.13 25.59 -5.87
CA GLU A 39 -35.79 24.46 -6.54
C GLU A 39 -34.84 23.35 -7.07
N ILE A 40 -33.53 23.46 -6.85
CA ILE A 40 -32.57 22.44 -7.25
C ILE A 40 -32.31 21.50 -6.07
N PRO A 41 -32.44 20.16 -6.25
CA PRO A 41 -32.07 19.19 -5.23
C PRO A 41 -30.54 19.05 -5.14
N TYR A 42 -29.98 19.49 -4.02
CA TYR A 42 -28.59 19.26 -3.65
C TYR A 42 -28.49 18.09 -2.66
N PHE A 43 -27.42 17.33 -2.77
CA PHE A 43 -27.12 16.17 -1.94
C PHE A 43 -25.87 16.42 -1.12
N ALA A 44 -25.89 15.97 0.13
CA ALA A 44 -24.79 16.13 1.06
C ALA A 44 -24.54 14.85 1.85
N LEU A 45 -23.26 14.54 2.07
CA LEU A 45 -22.81 13.41 2.86
C LEU A 45 -22.74 13.80 4.34
N ILE A 46 -23.34 13.00 5.21
CA ILE A 46 -23.25 13.18 6.67
C ILE A 46 -21.82 12.85 7.11
N GLU A 47 -21.09 13.87 7.53
CA GLU A 47 -19.72 13.77 8.04
C GLU A 47 -19.71 13.42 9.53
N ASP A 48 -20.66 13.97 10.29
CA ASP A 48 -20.69 13.84 11.75
C ASP A 48 -22.13 13.88 12.28
N LEU A 49 -22.35 13.23 13.43
CA LEU A 49 -23.61 13.20 14.19
C LEU A 49 -23.29 13.27 15.69
N ILE A 50 -23.62 14.40 16.30
CA ILE A 50 -23.31 14.69 17.71
C ILE A 50 -24.61 14.82 18.49
N SER A 51 -24.74 14.06 19.58
CA SER A 51 -25.80 14.28 20.59
C SER A 51 -25.34 15.34 21.59
N ILE A 52 -26.10 16.41 21.71
CA ILE A 52 -25.84 17.54 22.61
C ILE A 52 -26.96 17.59 23.64
N ALA A 53 -26.62 17.55 24.92
CA ALA A 53 -27.57 17.77 25.99
C ALA A 53 -28.04 19.24 26.02
N VAL A 54 -29.33 19.43 26.20
CA VAL A 54 -29.96 20.73 26.31
C VAL A 54 -30.07 21.08 27.80
N GLU A 55 -29.64 22.28 28.18
CA GLU A 55 -29.65 22.79 29.57
C GLU A 55 -28.68 22.12 30.56
N GLU A 56 -27.73 21.30 30.11
CA GLU A 56 -26.81 20.59 31.01
C GLU A 56 -25.83 21.50 31.77
N GLU A 57 -25.51 22.67 31.23
CA GLU A 57 -24.73 23.71 31.91
C GLU A 57 -25.39 24.20 33.22
N ARG A 58 -26.68 23.87 33.44
CA ARG A 58 -27.41 24.20 34.67
C ARG A 58 -27.35 23.10 35.73
N PHE A 59 -26.86 21.90 35.41
CA PHE A 59 -26.71 20.81 36.39
C PHE A 59 -25.30 20.83 36.98
N PHE A 60 -25.20 21.17 38.27
CA PHE A 60 -23.91 21.35 38.96
C PHE A 60 -23.46 20.11 39.76
N ASP A 61 -24.28 19.06 39.86
CA ASP A 61 -23.94 17.84 40.60
C ASP A 61 -24.49 16.55 39.95
N TYR A 62 -23.87 15.42 40.30
CA TYR A 62 -24.19 14.08 39.81
C TYR A 62 -25.62 13.63 40.16
N GLU A 63 -26.15 14.03 41.32
CA GLU A 63 -27.48 13.60 41.77
C GLU A 63 -28.59 14.22 40.92
N ALA A 64 -28.44 15.49 40.52
CA ALA A 64 -29.34 16.16 39.59
C ALA A 64 -29.35 15.46 38.21
N ILE A 65 -28.17 15.10 37.68
CA ILE A 65 -28.04 14.36 36.42
C ILE A 65 -28.69 12.97 36.55
N ARG A 66 -28.39 12.23 37.62
CA ARG A 66 -28.96 10.90 37.88
C ARG A 66 -30.49 10.96 37.98
N TYR A 67 -31.03 11.98 38.62
CA TYR A 67 -32.46 12.17 38.75
C TYR A 67 -33.14 12.48 37.41
N VAL A 68 -32.59 13.40 36.61
CA VAL A 68 -33.17 13.78 35.31
C VAL A 68 -33.10 12.66 34.28
N TYR A 69 -31.94 12.02 34.14
CA TYR A 69 -31.72 10.99 33.12
C TYR A 69 -32.16 9.60 33.58
N GLY A 70 -32.00 9.27 34.85
CA GLY A 70 -32.31 7.95 35.40
C GLY A 70 -33.75 7.80 35.88
N GLU A 71 -34.26 8.77 36.65
CA GLU A 71 -35.58 8.65 37.29
C GLU A 71 -36.69 9.27 36.44
N ILE A 72 -36.51 10.53 36.00
CA ILE A 72 -37.51 11.24 35.19
C ILE A 72 -37.55 10.68 33.76
N LYS A 73 -36.44 10.13 33.25
CA LYS A 73 -36.28 9.65 31.87
C LYS A 73 -36.75 10.67 30.82
N LYS A 74 -36.50 11.95 31.07
CA LYS A 74 -36.71 13.03 30.10
C LYS A 74 -35.38 13.63 29.66
N PRO A 75 -34.53 12.85 28.96
CA PRO A 75 -33.33 13.42 28.37
C PRO A 75 -33.75 14.50 27.38
N GLN A 76 -33.38 15.75 27.63
CA GLN A 76 -33.49 16.80 26.64
C GLN A 76 -32.17 16.85 25.88
N TYR A 77 -32.19 16.38 24.65
CA TYR A 77 -31.01 16.39 23.80
C TYR A 77 -31.41 16.82 22.39
N LEU A 78 -30.44 17.35 21.66
CA LEU A 78 -30.51 17.59 20.23
C LEU A 78 -29.45 16.73 19.57
N ILE A 79 -29.79 16.13 18.44
CA ILE A 79 -28.79 15.53 17.58
C ILE A 79 -28.49 16.53 16.47
N ILE A 80 -27.23 16.95 16.40
CA ILE A 80 -26.74 17.88 15.38
C ILE A 80 -25.88 17.09 14.41
N GLY A 81 -26.29 17.07 13.15
CA GLY A 81 -25.50 16.55 12.06
C GLY A 81 -24.70 17.64 11.35
N LYS A 82 -23.54 17.27 10.82
CA LYS A 82 -22.79 18.08 9.85
C LYS A 82 -22.80 17.35 8.51
N ALA A 83 -23.19 18.04 7.44
CA ALA A 83 -23.27 17.46 6.11
C ALA A 83 -22.48 18.29 5.09
N ILE A 84 -21.71 17.62 4.21
CA ILE A 84 -20.87 18.22 3.17
C ILE A 84 -21.51 18.00 1.81
N PHE A 85 -21.68 19.06 1.01
CA PHE A 85 -22.25 18.95 -0.34
C PHE A 85 -21.38 18.11 -1.28
N ILE A 86 -22.02 17.15 -1.95
CA ILE A 86 -21.37 16.26 -2.93
C ILE A 86 -21.81 16.53 -4.37
N GLY A 87 -22.97 17.17 -4.58
CA GLY A 87 -23.47 17.49 -5.91
C GLY A 87 -24.96 17.81 -5.94
N CYS A 88 -25.51 17.91 -7.14
CA CYS A 88 -26.94 18.12 -7.37
C CYS A 88 -27.44 17.31 -8.57
N ILE A 89 -28.77 17.24 -8.70
CA ILE A 89 -29.41 16.75 -9.92
C ILE A 89 -30.07 17.93 -10.63
N LYS A 90 -29.65 18.23 -11.87
CA LYS A 90 -30.24 19.23 -12.76
C LYS A 90 -30.52 18.60 -14.11
N ASP A 91 -31.69 18.86 -14.70
CA ASP A 91 -32.09 18.30 -16.00
C ASP A 91 -31.91 16.76 -16.08
N ASN A 92 -32.24 16.07 -14.99
CA ASN A 92 -32.07 14.62 -14.83
C ASN A 92 -30.62 14.11 -14.92
N LYS A 93 -29.63 14.99 -14.74
CA LYS A 93 -28.19 14.66 -14.72
C LYS A 93 -27.60 14.95 -13.35
N VAL A 94 -26.74 14.04 -12.88
CA VAL A 94 -25.93 14.26 -11.68
C VAL A 94 -24.76 15.16 -12.04
N LEU A 95 -24.61 16.25 -11.30
CA LEU A 95 -23.52 17.21 -11.47
C LEU A 95 -22.76 17.34 -10.15
N PRO A 96 -21.41 17.30 -10.16
CA PRO A 96 -20.58 17.52 -8.98
C PRO A 96 -20.50 19.03 -8.62
N GLU A 97 -21.64 19.72 -8.70
CA GLU A 97 -21.77 21.15 -8.45
C GLU A 97 -22.28 21.39 -7.04
N LYS A 98 -21.59 22.27 -6.31
CA LYS A 98 -22.02 22.77 -5.01
C LYS A 98 -22.96 23.97 -5.18
N PRO A 99 -23.84 24.24 -4.20
CA PRO A 99 -24.71 25.40 -4.30
C PRO A 99 -23.89 26.69 -4.25
N GLN A 100 -24.26 27.69 -5.05
CA GLN A 100 -23.55 28.97 -5.07
C GLN A 100 -23.86 29.86 -3.85
N ILE A 101 -24.95 29.55 -3.15
CA ILE A 101 -25.41 30.24 -1.94
C ILE A 101 -25.56 29.22 -0.82
N PRO A 102 -25.34 29.62 0.45
CA PRO A 102 -25.60 28.76 1.59
C PRO A 102 -27.08 28.38 1.68
N PRO A 103 -27.41 27.20 2.24
CA PRO A 103 -28.75 26.98 2.73
C PRO A 103 -29.06 27.89 3.92
N LEU A 104 -30.33 28.29 4.03
CA LEU A 104 -30.81 29.16 5.09
C LEU A 104 -31.19 28.36 6.34
N PRO A 105 -30.96 28.90 7.55
CA PRO A 105 -31.48 28.32 8.77
C PRO A 105 -32.98 28.07 8.69
N GLY A 106 -33.43 26.92 9.19
CA GLY A 106 -34.82 26.47 9.16
C GLY A 106 -35.24 25.77 7.88
N GLN A 107 -34.39 25.68 6.84
CA GLN A 107 -34.72 24.88 5.66
C GLN A 107 -34.81 23.39 6.00
N GLU A 108 -35.78 22.71 5.39
CA GLU A 108 -36.02 21.28 5.55
C GLU A 108 -34.93 20.43 4.90
N ILE A 109 -34.51 19.39 5.61
CA ILE A 109 -33.61 18.34 5.15
C ILE A 109 -34.42 17.07 4.91
N PHE A 110 -34.14 16.38 3.81
CA PHE A 110 -34.88 15.20 3.37
C PHE A 110 -33.98 13.97 3.23
N ILE A 111 -34.56 12.78 3.36
CA ILE A 111 -33.93 11.57 2.83
C ILE A 111 -34.06 11.58 1.30
N PRO A 112 -32.98 11.33 0.55
CA PRO A 112 -33.05 11.04 -0.88
C PRO A 112 -33.96 9.86 -1.18
N THR A 113 -34.62 9.86 -2.34
CA THR A 113 -35.36 8.69 -2.82
C THR A 113 -34.41 7.61 -3.31
N GLU A 114 -34.89 6.36 -3.35
CA GLU A 114 -34.16 5.23 -3.96
C GLU A 114 -33.69 5.54 -5.39
N GLU A 115 -34.54 6.18 -6.20
CA GLU A 115 -34.19 6.61 -7.56
C GLU A 115 -33.07 7.67 -7.58
N GLU A 116 -33.09 8.63 -6.65
CA GLU A 116 -32.04 9.65 -6.55
C GLU A 116 -30.70 9.04 -6.13
N ILE A 117 -30.69 8.14 -5.14
CA ILE A 117 -29.48 7.41 -4.72
C ILE A 117 -28.93 6.57 -5.87
N LEU A 118 -29.79 5.83 -6.57
CA LEU A 118 -29.37 5.07 -7.73
C LEU A 118 -28.79 5.98 -8.81
N LYS A 119 -29.34 7.16 -9.07
CA LYS A 119 -28.74 8.12 -10.00
C LYS A 119 -27.36 8.61 -9.53
N LEU A 120 -27.19 8.88 -8.24
CA LEU A 120 -25.93 9.37 -7.66
C LEU A 120 -24.80 8.33 -7.73
N TYR A 121 -25.12 7.05 -7.51
CA TYR A 121 -24.11 5.99 -7.31
C TYR A 121 -24.09 4.90 -8.40
N SER A 122 -25.12 4.81 -9.24
CA SER A 122 -25.17 3.81 -10.31
C SER A 122 -24.58 4.34 -11.59
N PHE A 123 -23.98 3.44 -12.36
CA PHE A 123 -23.51 3.71 -13.70
C PHE A 123 -24.41 2.97 -14.69
N GLU A 124 -24.78 3.65 -15.77
CA GLU A 124 -25.60 3.07 -16.84
C GLU A 124 -24.92 1.84 -17.47
N ASP A 125 -23.59 1.87 -17.59
CA ASP A 125 -22.79 0.75 -18.09
C ASP A 125 -22.01 0.06 -16.97
N LYS A 126 -22.54 -1.07 -16.50
CA LYS A 126 -21.87 -1.91 -15.50
C LYS A 126 -20.64 -2.65 -16.06
N SER A 127 -20.51 -2.80 -17.39
CA SER A 127 -19.39 -3.54 -17.98
C SER A 127 -18.04 -2.85 -17.71
N THR A 128 -18.04 -1.52 -17.62
CA THR A 128 -16.86 -0.67 -17.38
C THR A 128 -16.66 -0.25 -15.92
N THR A 129 -17.39 -0.90 -15.00
CA THR A 129 -17.36 -0.60 -13.57
C THR A 129 -17.11 -1.85 -12.75
N PHE A 130 -16.78 -1.69 -11.47
CA PHE A 130 -16.73 -2.77 -10.50
C PHE A 130 -17.44 -2.36 -9.20
N PRO A 131 -18.04 -3.30 -8.46
CA PRO A 131 -18.66 -3.02 -7.17
C PRO A 131 -17.59 -2.71 -6.11
N VAL A 132 -17.75 -1.62 -5.38
CA VAL A 132 -16.82 -1.20 -4.31
C VAL A 132 -17.33 -1.63 -2.93
N GLY A 133 -18.64 -1.63 -2.75
CA GLY A 133 -19.29 -1.91 -1.47
C GLY A 133 -20.75 -1.50 -1.50
N TYR A 134 -21.33 -1.29 -0.32
CA TYR A 134 -22.74 -0.97 -0.15
C TYR A 134 -22.90 0.31 0.68
N ILE A 135 -23.88 1.13 0.32
CA ILE A 135 -24.39 2.17 1.21
C ILE A 135 -25.74 1.74 1.75
N LYS A 136 -25.90 1.87 3.07
CA LYS A 136 -27.18 1.62 3.72
C LYS A 136 -28.01 2.88 3.65
N LEU A 137 -29.23 2.77 3.14
CA LEU A 137 -30.23 3.83 3.17
C LEU A 137 -31.53 3.24 3.71
N ALA A 138 -31.94 3.70 4.89
CA ALA A 138 -33.00 3.08 5.68
C ALA A 138 -32.73 1.57 5.87
N GLU A 139 -33.66 0.70 5.46
CA GLU A 139 -33.56 -0.75 5.61
C GLU A 139 -33.00 -1.48 4.37
N LYS A 140 -32.45 -0.75 3.38
CA LYS A 140 -31.90 -1.34 2.15
C LYS A 140 -30.42 -1.00 1.96
N ASP A 141 -29.68 -1.99 1.49
CA ASP A 141 -28.30 -1.84 1.06
C ASP A 141 -28.25 -1.65 -0.47
N TYR A 142 -27.55 -0.60 -0.89
CA TYR A 142 -27.36 -0.26 -2.30
C TYR A 142 -25.92 -0.50 -2.71
N GLU A 143 -25.71 -1.38 -3.69
CA GLU A 143 -24.37 -1.65 -4.22
C GLU A 143 -23.84 -0.43 -4.98
N ILE A 144 -22.71 0.09 -4.53
CA ILE A 144 -22.01 1.21 -5.16
C ILE A 144 -20.92 0.65 -6.05
N HIS A 145 -20.81 1.23 -7.24
CA HIS A 145 -19.78 0.89 -8.21
C HIS A 145 -18.72 2.02 -8.31
N ALA A 146 -17.60 1.72 -8.94
CA ALA A 146 -16.67 2.74 -9.44
C ALA A 146 -16.21 2.41 -10.86
N LYS A 147 -15.90 3.45 -11.64
CA LYS A 147 -15.40 3.28 -13.00
C LYS A 147 -13.98 2.74 -12.99
N ILE A 148 -13.77 1.62 -13.67
CA ILE A 148 -12.46 0.98 -13.77
C ILE A 148 -11.44 1.91 -14.43
N LYS A 149 -11.87 2.63 -15.48
CA LYS A 149 -11.03 3.58 -16.21
C LYS A 149 -10.46 4.67 -15.30
N ASP A 150 -11.27 5.19 -14.39
CA ASP A 150 -10.83 6.25 -13.48
C ASP A 150 -9.82 5.73 -12.46
N LEU A 151 -9.93 4.46 -12.03
CA LEU A 151 -8.95 3.85 -11.13
C LEU A 151 -7.62 3.53 -11.81
N ILE A 152 -7.65 2.89 -12.98
CA ILE A 152 -6.44 2.39 -13.63
C ILE A 152 -5.65 3.53 -14.27
N ILE A 153 -6.32 4.45 -14.98
CA ILE A 153 -5.64 5.46 -15.79
C ILE A 153 -5.07 6.58 -14.92
N ARG A 154 -5.75 6.96 -13.83
CA ARG A 154 -5.35 8.14 -13.04
C ARG A 154 -4.38 7.84 -11.90
N HIS A 155 -3.92 6.59 -11.79
CA HIS A 155 -3.23 6.04 -10.62
C HIS A 155 -4.09 6.11 -9.34
N THR A 156 -4.16 5.00 -8.60
CA THR A 156 -5.00 4.91 -7.39
C THR A 156 -4.13 4.62 -6.17
N GLY A 157 -4.37 5.36 -5.08
CA GLY A 157 -3.82 5.06 -3.76
C GLY A 157 -4.92 4.51 -2.84
N ILE A 158 -4.65 3.38 -2.17
CA ILE A 158 -5.53 2.78 -1.16
C ILE A 158 -4.83 2.89 0.20
N PHE A 159 -5.42 3.67 1.10
CA PHE A 159 -4.85 4.01 2.41
C PHE A 159 -5.71 3.49 3.55
N GLY A 160 -5.10 3.29 4.71
CA GLY A 160 -5.79 2.80 5.91
C GLY A 160 -4.82 2.26 6.94
N ILE A 161 -5.26 2.14 8.19
CA ILE A 161 -4.48 1.54 9.27
C ILE A 161 -4.48 0.01 9.17
N THR A 162 -3.61 -0.67 9.93
CA THR A 162 -3.64 -2.14 10.01
C THR A 162 -5.01 -2.61 10.50
N GLY A 163 -5.58 -3.63 9.85
CA GLY A 163 -6.93 -4.12 10.16
C GLY A 163 -8.08 -3.35 9.51
N SER A 164 -7.83 -2.23 8.81
CA SER A 164 -8.89 -1.44 8.15
C SER A 164 -9.44 -2.05 6.85
N GLY A 165 -8.98 -3.23 6.46
CA GLY A 165 -9.43 -3.91 5.23
C GLY A 165 -8.66 -3.57 3.94
N LYS A 166 -7.50 -2.88 4.00
CA LYS A 166 -6.70 -2.54 2.79
C LYS A 166 -6.46 -3.73 1.86
N SER A 167 -5.88 -4.83 2.37
CA SER A 167 -5.57 -6.02 1.56
C SER A 167 -6.85 -6.69 1.04
N THR A 168 -7.94 -6.64 1.80
CA THR A 168 -9.27 -7.12 1.38
C THR A 168 -9.81 -6.31 0.20
N THR A 169 -9.76 -4.97 0.27
CA THR A 169 -10.20 -4.08 -0.82
C THR A 169 -9.36 -4.28 -2.07
N VAL A 170 -8.04 -4.44 -1.92
CA VAL A 170 -7.14 -4.75 -3.04
C VAL A 170 -7.48 -6.10 -3.66
N ALA A 171 -7.69 -7.14 -2.85
CA ALA A 171 -8.04 -8.47 -3.36
C ALA A 171 -9.37 -8.46 -4.12
N HIS A 172 -10.37 -7.75 -3.61
CA HIS A 172 -11.66 -7.55 -4.28
C HIS A 172 -11.49 -6.82 -5.61
N LEU A 173 -10.74 -5.71 -5.65
CA LEU A 173 -10.44 -4.99 -6.88
C LEU A 173 -9.74 -5.89 -7.92
N ILE A 174 -8.72 -6.64 -7.51
CA ILE A 174 -7.99 -7.55 -8.41
C ILE A 174 -8.94 -8.60 -9.01
N LYS A 175 -9.82 -9.18 -8.18
CA LYS A 175 -10.80 -10.16 -8.64
C LYS A 175 -11.73 -9.58 -9.71
N GLU A 176 -12.19 -8.35 -9.52
CA GLU A 176 -13.06 -7.65 -10.47
C GLU A 176 -12.34 -7.24 -11.77
N LEU A 177 -11.06 -6.89 -11.69
CA LEU A 177 -10.25 -6.61 -12.87
C LEU A 177 -10.01 -7.89 -13.70
N VAL A 178 -9.63 -8.98 -13.03
CA VAL A 178 -9.38 -10.27 -13.68
C VAL A 178 -10.65 -10.85 -14.30
N SER A 179 -11.81 -10.72 -13.64
CA SER A 179 -13.11 -11.17 -14.21
C SER A 179 -13.47 -10.46 -15.52
N LYS A 180 -12.88 -9.29 -15.78
CA LYS A 180 -13.03 -8.49 -16.99
C LYS A 180 -11.84 -8.62 -17.95
N ASN A 181 -11.02 -9.67 -17.78
CA ASN A 181 -9.82 -9.93 -18.58
C ASN A 181 -8.79 -8.78 -18.56
N ILE A 182 -8.72 -8.03 -17.46
CA ILE A 182 -7.69 -7.00 -17.26
C ILE A 182 -6.53 -7.65 -16.51
N PRO A 183 -5.31 -7.70 -17.08
CA PRO A 183 -4.16 -8.32 -16.43
C PRO A 183 -3.68 -7.47 -15.25
N VAL A 184 -3.29 -8.14 -14.17
CA VAL A 184 -2.79 -7.50 -12.95
C VAL A 184 -1.44 -8.11 -12.57
N LEU A 185 -0.46 -7.25 -12.27
CA LEU A 185 0.81 -7.61 -11.65
C LEU A 185 0.80 -7.14 -10.20
N VAL A 186 1.04 -8.06 -9.27
CA VAL A 186 1.07 -7.77 -7.83
C VAL A 186 2.49 -7.95 -7.30
N PHE A 187 3.02 -6.91 -6.65
CA PHE A 187 4.25 -7.00 -5.86
C PHE A 187 3.88 -7.28 -4.40
N ASP A 188 3.83 -8.56 -4.04
CA ASP A 188 3.34 -9.01 -2.73
C ASP A 188 4.45 -9.08 -1.67
N ILE A 189 4.80 -7.92 -1.10
CA ILE A 189 5.89 -7.78 -0.11
C ILE A 189 5.58 -8.55 1.18
N HIS A 190 4.31 -8.56 1.60
CA HIS A 190 3.87 -9.14 2.87
C HIS A 190 3.32 -10.57 2.76
N ARG A 191 3.15 -11.09 1.53
CA ARG A 191 2.60 -12.42 1.23
C ARG A 191 1.11 -12.57 1.55
N ASP A 192 0.36 -11.47 1.44
CA ASP A 192 -1.07 -11.44 1.74
C ASP A 192 -1.92 -12.08 0.63
N TYR A 193 -1.39 -12.18 -0.60
CA TYR A 193 -2.17 -12.53 -1.80
C TYR A 193 -1.87 -13.93 -2.36
N ILE A 194 -0.85 -14.63 -1.85
CA ILE A 194 -0.40 -15.95 -2.37
C ILE A 194 -1.55 -16.94 -2.53
N THR A 195 -2.48 -16.96 -1.57
CA THR A 195 -3.63 -17.90 -1.55
C THR A 195 -4.96 -17.22 -1.87
N ALA A 196 -4.94 -15.93 -2.21
CA ALA A 196 -6.16 -15.14 -2.42
C ALA A 196 -6.85 -15.47 -3.75
N PHE A 197 -6.10 -15.95 -4.75
CA PHE A 197 -6.58 -16.13 -6.11
C PHE A 197 -6.36 -17.55 -6.63
N ASP A 198 -7.25 -17.95 -7.53
CA ASP A 198 -7.18 -19.19 -8.32
C ASP A 198 -6.57 -18.88 -9.70
N ASN A 199 -5.89 -19.87 -10.28
CA ASN A 199 -5.18 -19.77 -11.56
C ASN A 199 -4.15 -18.62 -11.63
N ALA A 200 -3.57 -18.21 -10.50
CA ALA A 200 -2.54 -17.17 -10.49
C ALA A 200 -1.19 -17.72 -10.98
N TYR A 201 -0.43 -16.87 -11.66
CA TYR A 201 0.98 -17.11 -11.95
C TYR A 201 1.82 -16.46 -10.85
N ILE A 202 2.41 -17.27 -9.97
CA ILE A 202 3.22 -16.80 -8.86
C ILE A 202 4.70 -16.97 -9.23
N ILE A 203 5.46 -15.88 -9.15
CA ILE A 203 6.90 -15.89 -9.41
C ILE A 203 7.62 -15.64 -8.09
N THR A 204 8.41 -16.60 -7.66
CA THR A 204 9.37 -16.49 -6.55
C THR A 204 10.79 -16.61 -7.10
N PHE A 205 11.79 -16.18 -6.33
CA PHE A 205 13.21 -16.30 -6.71
C PHE A 205 13.92 -17.42 -5.93
N ASP A 206 13.20 -18.15 -5.08
CA ASP A 206 13.74 -19.24 -4.25
C ASP A 206 12.99 -20.56 -4.49
N ALA A 207 13.76 -21.63 -4.72
CA ALA A 207 13.19 -22.96 -4.96
C ALA A 207 12.51 -23.53 -3.72
N LYS A 208 13.02 -23.25 -2.51
CA LYS A 208 12.33 -23.69 -1.28
C LYS A 208 11.10 -22.86 -0.97
N GLU A 209 11.13 -21.57 -1.29
CA GLU A 209 9.91 -20.76 -1.22
C GLU A 209 8.85 -21.29 -2.21
N LYS A 210 9.26 -21.72 -3.41
CA LYS A 210 8.35 -22.39 -4.34
C LYS A 210 7.71 -23.63 -3.70
N GLU A 211 8.51 -24.55 -3.14
CA GLU A 211 7.99 -25.76 -2.47
C GLU A 211 7.01 -25.40 -1.33
N PHE A 212 7.35 -24.41 -0.52
CA PHE A 212 6.48 -23.90 0.55
C PHE A 212 5.15 -23.35 0.01
N ILE A 213 5.20 -22.53 -1.04
CA ILE A 213 4.00 -21.95 -1.66
C ILE A 213 3.15 -23.04 -2.29
N GLU A 214 3.73 -23.99 -3.02
CA GLU A 214 3.00 -25.10 -3.64
C GLU A 214 2.26 -25.93 -2.60
N LYS A 215 2.92 -26.26 -1.48
CA LYS A 215 2.27 -26.94 -0.35
C LYS A 215 1.14 -26.10 0.26
N LEU A 216 1.36 -24.80 0.46
CA LEU A 216 0.35 -23.91 1.01
C LEU A 216 -0.88 -23.79 0.09
N LEU A 217 -0.67 -23.77 -1.23
CA LEU A 217 -1.75 -23.77 -2.22
C LEU A 217 -2.54 -25.08 -2.18
N GLU A 218 -1.87 -26.22 -2.09
CA GLU A 218 -2.50 -27.54 -1.97
C GLU A 218 -3.37 -27.63 -0.70
N GLU A 219 -2.84 -27.23 0.46
CA GLU A 219 -3.57 -27.20 1.74
C GLU A 219 -4.82 -26.31 1.69
N ARG A 220 -4.79 -25.26 0.87
CA ARG A 220 -5.91 -24.31 0.68
C ARG A 220 -6.80 -24.64 -0.51
N GLY A 221 -6.53 -25.73 -1.24
CA GLY A 221 -7.30 -26.14 -2.42
C GLY A 221 -7.21 -25.14 -3.58
N LYS A 222 -6.08 -24.45 -3.73
CA LYS A 222 -5.84 -23.42 -4.75
C LYS A 222 -5.08 -23.98 -5.95
N ASN A 223 -5.50 -23.61 -7.15
CA ASN A 223 -4.98 -24.15 -8.41
C ASN A 223 -4.02 -23.20 -9.14
N SER A 224 -3.18 -22.49 -8.39
CA SER A 224 -2.20 -21.52 -8.91
C SER A 224 -0.88 -22.20 -9.28
N ARG A 225 -0.13 -21.61 -10.22
CA ARG A 225 1.15 -22.16 -10.72
C ARG A 225 2.30 -21.33 -10.19
N VAL A 226 3.32 -22.01 -9.67
CA VAL A 226 4.50 -21.36 -9.07
C VAL A 226 5.75 -21.57 -9.93
N PHE A 227 6.39 -20.47 -10.28
CA PHE A 227 7.61 -20.44 -11.07
C PHE A 227 8.77 -19.89 -10.23
N VAL A 228 9.96 -20.42 -10.47
CA VAL A 228 11.19 -19.81 -9.98
C VAL A 228 11.70 -18.88 -11.05
N GLY A 229 11.52 -17.58 -10.84
CA GLY A 229 12.17 -16.54 -11.62
C GLY A 229 13.67 -16.59 -11.42
N LYS A 230 14.41 -16.32 -12.49
CA LYS A 230 15.83 -15.98 -12.42
C LYS A 230 15.94 -14.49 -12.69
N PHE A 231 16.48 -13.73 -11.76
CA PHE A 231 16.88 -12.37 -12.09
C PHE A 231 18.01 -12.45 -13.11
N SER A 232 17.85 -11.78 -14.25
CA SER A 232 18.99 -11.54 -15.12
C SER A 232 19.95 -10.62 -14.37
N LEU A 233 21.22 -11.04 -14.30
CA LEU A 233 22.28 -10.17 -13.81
C LEU A 233 22.42 -8.91 -14.66
N ASP A 234 21.89 -8.87 -15.88
CA ASP A 234 21.87 -7.66 -16.72
C ASP A 234 20.99 -6.54 -16.14
N ILE A 235 19.90 -6.89 -15.44
CA ILE A 235 19.11 -5.90 -14.68
C ILE A 235 19.90 -5.46 -13.45
N ILE A 236 20.63 -6.38 -12.82
CA ILE A 236 21.53 -6.03 -11.73
C ILE A 236 22.62 -5.08 -12.26
N LYS A 237 23.18 -5.27 -13.48
CA LYS A 237 24.17 -4.36 -14.10
C LYS A 237 23.68 -2.92 -14.17
N GLU A 238 22.46 -2.67 -14.65
CA GLU A 238 21.90 -1.32 -14.79
C GLU A 238 21.74 -0.61 -13.43
N TYR A 239 21.49 -1.36 -12.36
CA TYR A 239 21.24 -0.80 -11.04
C TYR A 239 22.38 -1.04 -10.03
N MET A 240 23.45 -1.76 -10.38
CA MET A 240 24.56 -2.14 -9.49
C MET A 240 25.24 -0.94 -8.83
N GLY A 241 25.39 0.15 -9.59
CA GLY A 241 25.96 1.40 -9.08
C GLY A 241 25.09 2.05 -8.00
N GLU A 242 23.76 2.07 -8.19
CA GLU A 242 22.79 2.65 -7.25
C GLU A 242 22.50 1.73 -6.06
N ILE A 243 22.41 0.42 -6.32
CA ILE A 243 22.03 -0.65 -5.38
C ILE A 243 23.19 -1.03 -4.46
N LEU A 244 24.33 -1.41 -5.06
CA LEU A 244 25.49 -1.90 -4.30
C LEU A 244 26.46 -0.78 -3.96
N GLY A 245 26.33 0.40 -4.56
CA GLY A 245 27.24 1.54 -4.36
C GLY A 245 28.65 1.26 -4.88
N ILE A 246 28.81 0.34 -5.83
CA ILE A 246 30.11 -0.01 -6.42
C ILE A 246 30.31 0.89 -7.64
N SER A 247 31.23 1.85 -7.53
CA SER A 247 31.64 2.71 -8.65
C SER A 247 32.82 2.10 -9.41
N GLU A 248 33.06 2.55 -10.65
CA GLU A 248 34.20 2.12 -11.50
C GLU A 248 35.54 2.24 -10.77
N LYS A 249 35.70 3.34 -10.01
CA LYS A 249 36.89 3.61 -9.20
C LYS A 249 37.11 2.61 -8.06
N GLN A 250 36.06 1.89 -7.64
CA GLN A 250 36.09 0.96 -6.50
C GLN A 250 36.05 -0.51 -6.95
N ALA A 251 35.79 -0.79 -8.22
CA ALA A 251 35.62 -2.14 -8.74
C ALA A 251 36.84 -3.04 -8.47
N ALA A 252 38.05 -2.53 -8.70
CA ALA A 252 39.29 -3.26 -8.43
C ALA A 252 39.48 -3.61 -6.93
N HIS A 253 39.07 -2.70 -6.04
CA HIS A 253 39.13 -2.94 -4.59
C HIS A 253 38.08 -3.96 -4.15
N VAL A 254 36.87 -3.89 -4.71
CA VAL A 254 35.81 -4.87 -4.47
C VAL A 254 36.21 -6.26 -5.01
N PHE A 255 36.83 -6.33 -6.19
CA PHE A 255 37.34 -7.57 -6.76
C PHE A 255 38.36 -8.25 -5.85
N ARG A 256 39.37 -7.50 -5.37
CA ARG A 256 40.37 -8.03 -4.42
C ARG A 256 39.71 -8.52 -3.14
N LEU A 257 38.76 -7.76 -2.61
CA LEU A 257 38.07 -8.07 -1.37
C LEU A 257 37.23 -9.35 -1.52
N LEU A 258 36.42 -9.46 -2.57
CA LEU A 258 35.59 -10.65 -2.84
C LEU A 258 36.45 -11.89 -3.12
N SER A 259 37.59 -11.72 -3.81
CA SER A 259 38.58 -12.79 -4.03
C SER A 259 39.21 -13.27 -2.73
N GLY A 260 39.55 -12.33 -1.84
CA GLY A 260 40.02 -12.64 -0.49
C GLY A 260 38.96 -13.39 0.32
N LEU A 261 37.70 -12.94 0.28
CA LEU A 261 36.60 -13.59 0.99
C LEU A 261 36.36 -15.04 0.53
N LEU A 262 36.38 -15.31 -0.78
CA LEU A 262 36.30 -16.67 -1.33
C LEU A 262 37.41 -17.58 -0.80
N SER A 263 38.62 -17.07 -0.68
CA SER A 263 39.75 -17.85 -0.16
C SER A 263 39.59 -18.25 1.31
N CYS A 264 38.82 -17.48 2.10
CA CYS A 264 38.48 -17.83 3.48
C CYS A 264 37.32 -18.88 3.55
N LYS A 265 36.74 -19.33 2.42
CA LYS A 265 35.69 -20.36 2.28
C LYS A 265 34.45 -20.18 3.18
N PRO A 266 33.78 -19.01 3.18
CA PRO A 266 32.53 -18.83 3.93
C PRO A 266 31.42 -19.69 3.35
N LYS A 267 30.70 -20.47 4.18
CA LYS A 267 29.59 -21.30 3.71
C LYS A 267 28.25 -20.57 3.68
N THR A 268 28.11 -19.47 4.44
CA THR A 268 26.86 -18.69 4.52
C THR A 268 27.11 -17.19 4.76
N ILE A 269 26.15 -16.34 4.35
CA ILE A 269 26.17 -14.90 4.68
C ILE A 269 26.19 -14.67 6.19
N LYS A 270 25.54 -15.52 6.99
CA LYS A 270 25.55 -15.44 8.46
C LYS A 270 26.94 -15.71 9.03
N GLN A 271 27.66 -16.70 8.50
CA GLN A 271 29.06 -16.94 8.87
C GLN A 271 29.94 -15.75 8.50
N LEU A 272 29.76 -15.18 7.31
CA LEU A 272 30.50 -14.00 6.87
C LEU A 272 30.24 -12.77 7.77
N LEU A 273 28.99 -12.53 8.16
CA LEU A 273 28.62 -11.45 9.08
C LEU A 273 29.16 -11.69 10.49
N ASN A 274 29.08 -12.91 11.01
CA ASN A 274 29.65 -13.27 12.31
C ASN A 274 31.18 -13.10 12.30
N TRP A 275 31.86 -13.44 11.20
CA TRP A 275 33.29 -13.20 11.03
C TRP A 275 33.62 -11.71 11.00
N LEU A 276 32.79 -10.89 10.36
CA LEU A 276 32.93 -9.43 10.39
C LEU A 276 32.68 -8.84 11.79
N GLU A 277 31.93 -9.52 12.65
CA GLU A 277 31.67 -9.08 14.02
C GLU A 277 32.71 -9.59 15.04
N GLY A 278 33.42 -10.68 14.74
CA GLY A 278 34.43 -11.29 15.61
C GLY A 278 35.89 -10.85 15.38
N GLU A 279 36.81 -11.32 16.22
CA GLU A 279 38.26 -11.07 16.14
C GLU A 279 38.97 -11.90 15.04
N ASP A 280 38.33 -12.96 14.52
CA ASP A 280 38.92 -13.90 13.55
C ASP A 280 39.18 -13.31 12.14
N MET A 281 38.66 -12.12 11.84
CA MET A 281 38.82 -11.47 10.53
C MET A 281 40.07 -10.58 10.43
N GLU A 282 40.66 -10.12 11.54
CA GLU A 282 41.86 -9.27 11.46
C GLU A 282 42.99 -9.94 10.66
N PRO A 283 43.29 -11.24 10.84
CA PRO A 283 44.33 -11.92 10.07
C PRO A 283 43.96 -12.13 8.59
N CYS A 284 42.72 -12.54 8.25
CA CYS A 284 42.29 -12.68 6.83
C CYS A 284 42.28 -11.28 6.17
N ALA A 285 41.68 -10.27 6.80
CA ALA A 285 41.55 -8.92 6.27
C ALA A 285 42.91 -8.20 6.12
N ARG A 286 43.82 -8.28 7.11
CA ARG A 286 45.18 -7.71 7.01
C ARG A 286 45.99 -8.37 5.89
N LYS A 287 45.81 -9.69 5.68
CA LYS A 287 46.47 -10.43 4.59
C LYS A 287 46.01 -10.01 3.19
N PHE A 288 44.74 -9.63 3.03
CA PHE A 288 44.16 -9.35 1.71
C PHE A 288 44.03 -7.86 1.36
N LEU A 289 43.90 -6.98 2.35
CA LEU A 289 43.78 -5.53 2.14
C LEU A 289 45.13 -4.82 2.32
N GLY A 290 46.10 -5.47 2.98
CA GLY A 290 47.39 -4.89 3.37
C GLY A 290 47.32 -4.29 4.78
N GLU A 291 48.40 -4.42 5.56
CA GLU A 291 48.46 -4.01 6.97
C GLU A 291 48.07 -2.54 7.20
N ASP A 292 48.31 -1.65 6.23
CA ASP A 292 48.09 -0.21 6.33
C ASP A 292 46.67 0.28 5.92
N SER A 293 45.82 -0.57 5.34
CA SER A 293 44.56 -0.13 4.71
C SER A 293 43.27 -0.61 5.40
N PHE A 294 43.37 -1.57 6.33
CA PHE A 294 42.21 -2.09 7.08
C PHE A 294 41.88 -1.19 8.27
N LYS A 295 41.15 -0.11 8.00
CA LYS A 295 40.57 0.78 9.02
C LYS A 295 39.15 0.32 9.39
N ASP A 296 38.67 0.66 10.59
CA ASP A 296 37.30 0.35 11.05
C ASP A 296 36.21 0.82 10.07
N THR A 297 36.46 1.92 9.35
CA THR A 297 35.56 2.44 8.32
C THR A 297 35.40 1.50 7.11
N THR A 298 36.44 0.74 6.75
CA THR A 298 36.41 -0.27 5.68
C THR A 298 35.58 -1.48 6.12
N LYS A 299 35.73 -1.88 7.38
CA LYS A 299 34.95 -2.97 8.01
C LYS A 299 33.46 -2.65 8.03
N GLU A 300 33.09 -1.45 8.46
CA GLU A 300 31.68 -0.99 8.50
C GLU A 300 31.07 -0.82 7.11
N SER A 301 31.83 -0.32 6.13
CA SER A 301 31.39 -0.21 4.74
C SER A 301 31.11 -1.58 4.10
N LEU A 302 32.01 -2.55 4.33
CA LEU A 302 31.83 -3.91 3.86
C LEU A 302 30.62 -4.59 4.54
N LYS A 303 30.49 -4.41 5.85
CA LYS A 303 29.33 -4.86 6.63
C LYS A 303 28.04 -4.34 6.01
N SER A 304 27.91 -3.01 5.84
CA SER A 304 26.73 -2.38 5.26
C SER A 304 26.34 -2.97 3.89
N ARG A 305 27.32 -3.23 3.02
CA ARG A 305 27.07 -3.81 1.69
C ARG A 305 26.61 -5.27 1.74
N ILE A 306 27.18 -6.08 2.63
CA ILE A 306 26.74 -7.47 2.83
C ILE A 306 25.35 -7.52 3.46
N TYR A 307 25.04 -6.60 4.38
CA TYR A 307 23.69 -6.44 4.91
C TYR A 307 22.68 -6.07 3.81
N ARG A 308 23.02 -5.15 2.90
CA ARG A 308 22.17 -4.85 1.73
C ARG A 308 21.96 -6.12 0.88
N ILE A 309 23.02 -6.80 0.46
CA ILE A 309 22.89 -8.05 -0.31
C ILE A 309 21.96 -9.07 0.38
N ARG A 310 22.05 -9.19 1.72
CA ARG A 310 21.18 -10.06 2.54
C ARG A 310 19.72 -9.57 2.61
N GLU A 311 19.51 -8.28 2.83
CA GLU A 311 18.19 -7.67 3.02
C GLU A 311 17.38 -7.61 1.72
N TRP A 312 18.07 -7.53 0.59
CA TRP A 312 17.43 -7.33 -0.70
C TRP A 312 16.72 -8.58 -1.21
N ARG A 313 16.87 -9.73 -0.53
CA ARG A 313 16.25 -11.02 -0.89
C ARG A 313 16.47 -11.42 -2.35
N LEU A 314 17.46 -10.81 -3.02
CA LEU A 314 17.82 -11.06 -4.41
C LEU A 314 18.41 -12.46 -4.60
N PHE A 315 18.86 -13.06 -3.49
CA PHE A 315 19.58 -14.31 -3.46
C PHE A 315 19.04 -15.25 -2.37
N ARG A 316 19.01 -16.55 -2.65
CA ARG A 316 18.38 -17.56 -1.75
C ARG A 316 19.13 -17.71 -0.42
N ARG A 317 18.45 -18.14 0.65
CA ARG A 317 18.87 -17.91 2.06
C ARG A 317 19.98 -18.81 2.69
N ASN A 318 20.14 -20.11 2.35
CA ASN A 318 21.20 -21.01 2.92
C ASN A 318 21.26 -22.40 2.25
N VAL A 319 22.43 -23.06 2.08
CA VAL A 319 22.59 -24.34 1.33
C VAL A 319 21.79 -25.53 1.89
N GLU A 320 21.59 -25.63 3.20
CA GLU A 320 20.69 -26.65 3.78
C GLU A 320 19.20 -26.34 3.50
N ASP A 321 18.94 -25.06 3.18
CA ASP A 321 17.66 -24.38 3.20
C ASP A 321 17.24 -23.64 1.91
N GLY A 322 17.88 -23.81 0.74
CA GLY A 322 17.29 -23.17 -0.46
C GLY A 322 18.10 -22.98 -1.71
N GLY A 323 19.21 -22.28 -1.71
CA GLY A 323 19.79 -21.34 -0.78
C GLY A 323 21.18 -21.12 -1.34
N GLU A 324 21.49 -19.91 -1.80
CA GLU A 324 22.50 -19.76 -2.85
C GLU A 324 23.87 -20.16 -2.35
N ASP A 325 24.57 -20.91 -3.21
CA ASP A 325 25.97 -21.22 -3.00
C ASP A 325 26.72 -19.89 -3.01
N LEU A 326 27.13 -19.44 -1.82
CA LEU A 326 27.86 -18.18 -1.64
C LEU A 326 29.18 -18.21 -2.42
N GLU A 327 29.77 -19.39 -2.59
CA GLU A 327 30.95 -19.59 -3.42
C GLU A 327 30.60 -19.36 -4.89
N GLU A 328 29.49 -19.94 -5.38
CA GLU A 328 28.97 -19.72 -6.73
C GLU A 328 28.60 -18.24 -6.98
N LEU A 329 27.95 -17.59 -6.02
CA LEU A 329 27.58 -16.17 -6.10
C LEU A 329 28.81 -15.28 -6.15
N ILE A 330 29.77 -15.45 -5.23
CA ILE A 330 30.98 -14.62 -5.22
C ILE A 330 31.82 -14.94 -6.47
N ASN A 331 31.97 -16.20 -6.88
CA ASN A 331 32.73 -16.56 -8.08
C ASN A 331 32.10 -15.95 -9.35
N ARG A 332 30.77 -15.91 -9.44
CA ARG A 332 30.07 -15.25 -10.55
C ARG A 332 30.25 -13.74 -10.52
N ILE A 333 30.10 -13.09 -9.36
CA ILE A 333 30.37 -11.65 -9.21
C ILE A 333 31.82 -11.31 -9.57
N LEU A 334 32.78 -12.15 -9.17
CA LEU A 334 34.18 -11.99 -9.55
C LEU A 334 34.37 -12.13 -11.06
N ASN A 335 33.81 -13.16 -11.70
CA ASN A 335 33.93 -13.30 -13.15
C ASN A 335 33.34 -12.09 -13.89
N GLU A 336 32.20 -11.56 -13.45
CA GLU A 336 31.60 -10.35 -14.03
C GLU A 336 32.47 -9.10 -13.82
N ILE A 337 33.04 -8.89 -12.63
CA ILE A 337 33.97 -7.77 -12.39
C ILE A 337 35.27 -7.95 -13.18
N ARG A 338 35.74 -9.19 -13.36
CA ARG A 338 36.98 -9.53 -14.09
C ARG A 338 36.83 -9.26 -15.58
N GLU A 339 35.72 -9.68 -16.15
CA GLU A 339 35.39 -9.50 -17.57
C GLU A 339 34.93 -8.06 -17.87
N GLY A 340 34.44 -7.34 -16.85
CA GLY A 340 34.04 -5.93 -16.87
C GLY A 340 33.10 -5.53 -18.00
N ARG A 341 32.31 -6.48 -18.51
CA ARG A 341 31.30 -6.25 -19.54
C ARG A 341 30.06 -5.62 -18.95
N GLY A 342 29.82 -4.35 -19.29
CA GLY A 342 28.56 -3.65 -19.02
C GLY A 342 28.26 -3.28 -17.57
N ILE A 343 29.25 -3.22 -16.67
CA ILE A 343 29.08 -2.69 -15.30
C ILE A 343 29.20 -1.15 -15.27
N PHE A 344 29.92 -0.57 -16.24
CA PHE A 344 30.09 0.88 -16.41
C PHE A 344 30.09 1.22 -17.92
N LYS A 345 30.03 2.53 -18.26
CA LYS A 345 29.93 3.04 -19.65
C LYS A 345 31.06 2.62 -20.61
N GLU A 346 32.16 2.08 -20.09
CA GLU A 346 33.31 1.58 -20.86
C GLU A 346 33.65 0.18 -20.35
N ASP A 347 33.91 -0.77 -21.26
CA ASP A 347 34.34 -2.11 -20.89
C ASP A 347 35.75 -2.06 -20.29
N TYR A 348 36.03 -2.87 -19.26
CA TYR A 348 37.38 -2.97 -18.71
C TYR A 348 37.75 -4.38 -18.28
N GLU A 349 39.05 -4.71 -18.24
CA GLU A 349 39.53 -6.00 -17.74
C GLU A 349 40.33 -5.80 -16.45
N VAL A 350 40.03 -6.56 -15.39
CA VAL A 350 40.82 -6.55 -14.14
C VAL A 350 41.73 -7.77 -14.10
N ARG A 351 43.04 -7.56 -13.99
CA ARG A 351 44.02 -8.64 -13.71
C ARG A 351 44.80 -8.29 -12.46
N ASP A 352 44.98 -9.29 -11.59
CA ASP A 352 45.74 -9.18 -10.33
C ASP A 352 45.32 -7.99 -9.45
N GLY A 353 44.03 -7.62 -9.51
CA GLY A 353 43.47 -6.53 -8.72
C GLY A 353 43.74 -5.13 -9.28
N GLU A 354 44.25 -4.99 -10.50
CA GLU A 354 44.41 -3.72 -11.21
C GLU A 354 43.59 -3.70 -12.49
N VAL A 355 43.07 -2.52 -12.87
CA VAL A 355 42.35 -2.34 -14.14
C VAL A 355 43.39 -2.27 -15.25
N VAL A 356 43.41 -3.27 -16.14
CA VAL A 356 44.49 -3.47 -17.12
C VAL A 356 44.14 -2.98 -18.51
N VAL A 357 42.86 -2.96 -18.90
CA VAL A 357 42.43 -2.49 -20.23
C VAL A 357 41.09 -1.76 -20.11
N LYS A 358 40.94 -0.59 -20.75
CA LYS A 358 39.65 0.02 -21.10
C LYS A 358 39.37 -0.26 -22.57
N ARG A 359 38.34 -1.02 -22.91
CA ARG A 359 37.85 -1.17 -24.28
C ARG A 359 36.71 -0.19 -24.47
N VAL A 360 36.93 0.78 -25.34
CA VAL A 360 35.84 1.64 -25.84
C VAL A 360 35.12 0.81 -26.89
N GLU A 361 33.87 0.40 -26.64
CA GLU A 361 33.01 -0.06 -27.73
C GLU A 361 32.65 1.16 -28.58
N ASP A 362 33.11 1.18 -29.83
CA ASP A 362 32.51 2.02 -30.85
C ASP A 362 31.16 1.40 -31.24
N ARG A 363 30.09 1.96 -30.65
CA ARG A 363 28.64 1.93 -31.01
C ARG A 363 27.70 1.03 -30.25
#